data_AF-A0A508ZN62-F1
#
_entry.id   AF-A0A508ZN62-F1
#
_cell.length_a   1.000
_cell.length_b   1.000
_cell.length_c   1.000
_cell.angle_alpha   90.00
_cell.angle_beta   90.00
_cell.angle_gamma   90.00
#
_symmetry.space_group_name_H-M   'P 1'
#
loop_
_entity.id
_entity.type
_entity.pdbx_description
1 polymer ?
#
loop_
_entity_poly.entity_id
_entity_poly.type
_entity_poly.pdbx_seq_one_letter_code
_entity_poly.pdbx_strand_id
1 'polypeptide(L)'
;MFDAEDPFADRRALDDRKYALDHFQCKLLRLPETMQTDKGKAMAQHNARFLVEFMAKLSAELQGEPLALDEAVLRRFAPQASTDR
;
A
#
# COMPACT_ATOMS: atom_id res chain seq x y z
N MET A 1 12.04 0.06 -9.81
CA MET A 1 11.34 0.95 -10.78
C MET A 1 9.85 0.62 -10.69
N PHE A 2 8.95 1.56 -10.92
CA PHE A 2 7.50 1.30 -10.98
C PHE A 2 7.00 1.57 -12.40
N ASP A 3 5.82 1.05 -12.74
CA ASP A 3 5.15 1.36 -14.00
C ASP A 3 4.35 2.66 -13.83
N ALA A 4 4.64 3.69 -14.64
CA ALA A 4 3.98 4.98 -14.50
C ALA A 4 2.55 4.99 -15.08
N GLU A 5 2.25 4.10 -16.05
CA GLU A 5 0.92 4.00 -16.67
C GLU A 5 0.02 3.02 -15.91
N ASP A 6 0.61 2.05 -15.21
CA ASP A 6 -0.11 1.12 -14.33
C ASP A 6 0.63 0.86 -12.99
N PRO A 7 0.63 1.86 -12.07
CA PRO A 7 1.41 1.80 -10.84
C PRO A 7 0.97 0.69 -9.87
N PHE A 8 -0.29 0.26 -9.97
CA PHE A 8 -0.88 -0.73 -9.07
C PHE A 8 -1.25 -2.05 -9.73
N ALA A 9 -0.84 -2.27 -10.99
CA ALA A 9 -1.06 -3.49 -11.76
C ALA A 9 -2.55 -3.84 -11.96
N ASP A 10 -3.37 -2.86 -12.33
CA ASP A 10 -4.79 -3.06 -12.62
C ASP A 10 -5.03 -3.77 -13.95
N ARG A 11 -4.09 -3.67 -14.89
CA ARG A 11 -4.19 -4.24 -16.25
C ARG A 11 -3.17 -5.34 -16.52
N ARG A 12 -2.36 -5.70 -15.53
CA ARG A 12 -1.30 -6.72 -15.61
C ARG A 12 -1.23 -7.55 -14.32
N ALA A 13 -0.56 -8.70 -14.39
CA ALA A 13 -0.26 -9.45 -13.17
C ALA A 13 0.77 -8.71 -12.30
N LEU A 14 0.68 -8.91 -10.98
CA LEU A 14 1.68 -8.42 -10.02
C LEU A 14 3.02 -9.14 -10.25
N ASP A 15 4.09 -8.37 -10.42
CA ASP A 15 5.47 -8.81 -10.52
C ASP A 15 6.33 -8.03 -9.52
N ASP A 16 6.42 -8.56 -8.31
CA ASP A 16 7.11 -7.93 -7.19
C ASP A 16 8.65 -7.94 -7.31
N ARG A 17 9.19 -8.67 -8.31
CA ARG A 17 10.62 -8.65 -8.64
C ARG A 17 10.96 -7.52 -9.59
N LYS A 18 10.01 -7.13 -10.44
CA LYS A 18 10.17 -6.09 -11.45
C LYS A 18 9.68 -4.73 -10.98
N TYR A 19 8.58 -4.68 -10.24
CA TYR A 19 7.92 -3.45 -9.81
C TYR A 19 7.86 -3.32 -8.29
N ALA A 20 8.44 -2.22 -7.79
CA ALA A 20 8.51 -1.99 -6.35
C ALA A 20 7.11 -1.85 -5.72
N LEU A 21 6.16 -1.19 -6.39
CA LEU A 21 4.80 -1.00 -5.88
C LEU A 21 4.01 -2.31 -5.77
N ASP A 22 4.27 -3.27 -6.67
CA ASP A 22 3.67 -4.60 -6.59
C ASP A 22 4.12 -5.34 -5.33
N HIS A 23 5.37 -5.15 -4.91
CA HIS A 23 5.90 -5.73 -3.67
C HIS A 23 5.18 -5.25 -2.41
N PHE A 24 4.67 -4.01 -2.43
CA PHE A 24 3.91 -3.46 -1.31
C PHE A 24 2.62 -4.26 -1.14
N GLN A 25 1.91 -4.51 -2.25
CA GLN A 25 0.67 -5.28 -2.27
C GLN A 25 0.89 -6.77 -1.95
N CYS A 26 1.91 -7.39 -2.56
CA CYS A 26 2.19 -8.82 -2.40
C CYS A 26 2.65 -9.18 -0.99
N LYS A 27 3.39 -8.29 -0.32
CA LYS A 27 4.09 -8.62 0.93
C LYS A 27 3.88 -7.59 2.02
N LEU A 28 4.35 -6.36 1.83
CA LEU A 28 4.50 -5.40 2.94
C LEU A 28 3.16 -5.07 3.62
N LEU A 29 2.10 -4.90 2.85
CA LEU A 29 0.75 -4.62 3.37
C LEU A 29 0.09 -5.83 4.04
N ARG A 30 0.60 -7.05 3.79
CA ARG A 30 0.11 -8.31 4.39
C ARG A 30 0.88 -8.71 5.65
N LEU A 31 2.06 -8.13 5.87
CA LEU A 31 2.88 -8.40 7.06
C LEU A 31 2.13 -8.25 8.38
N PRO A 32 1.24 -7.25 8.58
CA PRO A 32 0.52 -7.12 9.84
C PRO A 32 -0.28 -8.36 10.24
N GLU A 33 -0.84 -9.10 9.28
CA GLU A 33 -1.61 -10.32 9.51
C GLU A 33 -0.75 -11.51 9.96
N THR A 34 0.55 -11.47 9.65
CA THR A 34 1.52 -12.53 9.95
C THR A 34 2.24 -12.34 11.29
N MET A 35 2.01 -11.21 11.97
CA MET A 35 2.65 -10.90 13.25
C MET A 35 2.16 -11.83 14.35
N GLN A 36 3.09 -12.36 15.14
CA GLN A 36 2.82 -13.36 16.19
C GLN A 36 2.49 -12.75 17.55
N THR A 37 2.58 -11.43 17.69
CA THR A 37 2.29 -10.71 18.94
C THR A 37 1.38 -9.53 18.66
N ASP A 38 0.50 -9.21 19.60
CA ASP A 38 -0.46 -8.11 19.45
C ASP A 38 0.24 -6.76 19.28
N LYS A 39 1.33 -6.54 20.04
CA LYS A 39 2.15 -5.34 19.91
C LYS A 39 2.83 -5.27 18.54
N GLY A 40 3.36 -6.40 18.04
CA GLY A 40 3.94 -6.49 16.70
C GLY A 40 2.91 -6.20 15.61
N LYS A 41 1.70 -6.75 15.74
CA LYS A 41 0.57 -6.49 14.83
C LYS A 41 0.18 -5.01 14.83
N ALA A 42 0.04 -4.38 15.99
CA ALA A 42 -0.29 -2.96 16.10
C ALA A 42 0.78 -2.05 15.45
N MET A 43 2.07 -2.34 15.70
CA MET A 43 3.18 -1.61 15.07
C MET A 43 3.20 -1.80 13.55
N ALA A 44 3.02 -3.04 13.08
CA ALA A 44 2.99 -3.34 11.65
C ALA A 44 1.81 -2.66 10.95
N GLN A 45 0.62 -2.62 11.57
CA GLN A 45 -0.54 -1.89 11.04
C GLN A 45 -0.27 -0.38 10.94
N HIS A 46 0.40 0.21 11.94
CA HIS A 46 0.79 1.62 11.89
C HIS A 46 1.74 1.90 10.72
N ASN A 47 2.78 1.08 10.56
CA ASN A 47 3.73 1.25 9.47
C ASN A 47 3.09 0.98 8.09
N ALA A 48 2.16 0.02 8.00
CA ALA A 48 1.42 -0.25 6.77
C ALA A 48 0.56 0.95 6.35
N ARG A 49 -0.07 1.68 7.29
CA ARG A 49 -0.81 2.92 6.98
C ARG A 49 0.07 3.96 6.30
N PHE A 50 1.28 4.18 6.83
CA PHE A 50 2.23 5.12 6.22
C PHE A 50 2.60 4.72 4.79
N LEU A 51 2.80 3.42 4.52
CA LEU A 51 3.08 2.95 3.15
C LEU A 51 1.91 3.23 2.20
N VAL A 52 0.67 3.10 2.67
CA VAL A 52 -0.53 3.41 1.87
C VAL A 52 -0.63 4.90 1.57
N GLU A 53 -0.34 5.77 2.55
CA GLU A 53 -0.28 7.22 2.34
C GLU A 53 0.80 7.60 1.31
N PHE A 54 1.97 6.97 1.40
CA PHE A 54 3.04 7.15 0.41
C PHE A 54 2.60 6.71 -1.00
N MET A 55 1.93 5.56 -1.13
CA MET A 55 1.38 5.10 -2.40
C MET A 55 0.34 6.08 -2.96
N ALA A 56 -0.53 6.62 -2.11
CA ALA A 56 -1.54 7.61 -2.52
C ALA A 56 -0.92 8.93 -2.98
N LYS A 57 0.16 9.37 -2.31
CA LYS A 57 0.92 10.56 -2.71
C LYS A 57 1.58 10.36 -4.07
N LEU A 58 2.22 9.22 -4.27
CA LEU A 58 2.87 8.88 -5.53
C LEU A 58 1.86 8.78 -6.67
N SER A 59 0.69 8.16 -6.45
CA SER A 59 -0.38 8.09 -7.46
C SER A 59 -0.84 9.49 -7.89
N ALA A 60 -1.08 10.38 -6.93
CA ALA A 60 -1.47 11.77 -7.21
C ALA A 60 -0.39 12.53 -8.00
N GLU A 61 0.89 12.35 -7.66
CA GLU A 61 2.00 12.94 -8.43
C GLU A 61 2.01 12.48 -9.89
N LEU A 62 1.78 11.18 -10.13
CA LEU A 62 1.71 10.61 -11.48
C LEU A 62 0.50 11.11 -12.27
N GLN A 63 -0.59 11.47 -11.59
CA GLN A 63 -1.78 12.10 -12.18
C GLN A 63 -1.60 13.61 -12.41
N GLY A 64 -0.47 14.19 -12.01
CA GLY A 64 -0.18 15.62 -12.18
C GLY A 64 -0.62 16.50 -11.00
N GLU A 65 -0.98 15.91 -9.86
CA GLU A 65 -1.44 16.59 -8.65
C GLU A 65 -0.38 16.50 -7.52
N PRO A 66 0.69 17.32 -7.56
CA PRO A 66 1.88 17.14 -6.72
C PRO A 66 1.66 17.46 -5.23
N LEU A 67 0.52 18.00 -4.84
CA LEU A 67 0.19 18.32 -3.44
C LEU A 67 -0.99 17.49 -2.89
N ALA A 68 -1.64 16.69 -3.73
CA ALA A 68 -2.80 15.91 -3.34
C ALA A 68 -2.43 14.49 -2.88
N LEU A 69 -3.42 13.78 -2.33
CA LEU A 69 -3.38 12.35 -2.11
C LEU A 69 -4.49 11.70 -2.93
N ASP A 70 -4.17 10.58 -3.58
CA ASP A 70 -5.17 9.78 -4.28
C ASP A 70 -6.06 9.04 -3.27
N GLU A 71 -7.27 9.55 -3.05
CA GLU A 71 -8.23 8.95 -2.13
C GLU A 71 -8.65 7.54 -2.52
N ALA A 72 -8.64 7.19 -3.80
CA ALA A 72 -9.01 5.84 -4.23
C ALA A 72 -7.96 4.83 -3.76
N VAL A 73 -6.68 5.19 -3.81
CA VAL A 73 -5.57 4.38 -3.27
C VAL A 73 -5.68 4.23 -1.76
N LEU A 74 -5.96 5.31 -1.03
CA LEU A 74 -6.17 5.26 0.42
C LEU A 74 -7.30 4.29 0.77
N ARG A 75 -8.45 4.40 0.10
CA ARG A 75 -9.62 3.53 0.35
C ARG A 75 -9.35 2.08 -0.01
N ARG A 76 -8.60 1.82 -1.08
CA ARG A 76 -8.28 0.47 -1.57
C ARG A 76 -7.34 -0.28 -0.64
N PHE A 77 -6.33 0.40 -0.10
CA PHE A 77 -5.23 -0.27 0.59
C PHE A 77 -5.17 0.01 2.10
N ALA A 78 -6.02 0.88 2.64
CA ALA A 78 -6.03 1.15 4.08
C ALA A 78 -6.13 -0.16 4.88
N PRO A 79 -5.19 -0.42 5.81
CA PRO A 79 -5.24 -1.63 6.62
C PRO A 79 -6.50 -1.59 7.47
N GLN A 80 -7.34 -2.61 7.33
CA GLN A 80 -8.56 -2.71 8.12
C GLN A 80 -8.17 -2.78 9.59
N ALA A 81 -8.72 -1.86 10.40
CA ALA A 81 -8.62 -1.97 11.83
C ALA A 81 -9.24 -3.32 12.19
N SER A 82 -8.42 -4.23 12.75
CA SER A 82 -8.95 -5.44 13.37
C SER A 82 -9.92 -4.96 14.44
N THR A 83 -11.21 -5.03 14.14
CA THR A 83 -12.26 -4.85 15.13
C THR A 83 -12.19 -6.10 16.00
N ASP A 84 -11.28 -6.09 16.96
CA ASP A 84 -11.35 -7.02 18.07
C ASP A 84 -12.59 -6.62 18.87
N ARG A 85 -13.53 -7.56 18.92
CA ARG A 85 -14.75 -7.51 19.72
C ARG A 85 -14.58 -8.43 20.91
#